data_AF-A0A8C3PNP5-F1
#
_entry.id   AF-A0A8C3PNP5-F1
#
_cell.length_a   1.000
_cell.length_b   1.000
_cell.length_c   1.000
_cell.angle_alpha   90.00
_cell.angle_beta   90.00
_cell.angle_gamma   90.00
#
_symmetry.space_group_name_H-M   'P 1'
#
loop_
_entity.id
_entity.type
_entity.pdbx_description
1 polymer ?
#
loop_
_entity_poly.entity_id
_entity_poly.type
_entity_poly.pdbx_seq_one_letter_code
_entity_poly.pdbx_strand_id
1 'polypeptide(L)'
;MQLAALLLLCPLAVALSGKGGPPAALSSRPGGRGAPSGTRRQLLAPRSAEPRRLPAGAGRFWHITDLHWDPDYEVAAAAGQACPSGGSRAGPAAGPWGSYLCDAPWCLLASAASAMRSLLPQPDFILWTG
;
A
#
# COMPACT_ATOMS: atom_id res chain seq x y z
N MET A 1 -30.64 24.46 31.68
CA MET A 1 -30.34 25.86 32.06
C MET A 1 -29.04 25.80 32.86
N GLN A 2 -27.83 26.21 32.47
CA GLN A 2 -27.21 26.91 31.32
C GLN A 2 -26.23 25.92 30.62
N LEU A 3 -26.05 25.87 29.29
CA LEU A 3 -25.58 26.85 28.31
C LEU A 3 -24.09 27.23 28.41
N ALA A 4 -23.47 27.23 27.23
CA ALA A 4 -22.16 27.76 26.80
C ALA A 4 -21.02 26.72 26.74
N ALA A 5 -20.73 26.11 25.58
CA ALA A 5 -20.16 26.68 24.36
C ALA A 5 -18.74 27.23 24.56
N LEU A 6 -17.74 26.47 24.10
CA LEU A 6 -16.48 27.02 23.63
C LEU A 6 -15.97 26.20 22.43
N LEU A 7 -16.66 26.41 21.31
CA LEU A 7 -16.09 26.25 19.98
C LEU A 7 -15.09 27.40 19.78
N LEU A 8 -13.79 27.13 19.84
CA LEU A 8 -12.76 28.06 19.38
C LEU A 8 -12.17 27.54 18.07
N LEU A 9 -12.78 28.07 17.01
CA LEU A 9 -12.27 28.12 15.65
C LEU A 9 -10.96 28.91 15.62
N CYS A 10 -9.93 28.39 14.95
CA CYS A 10 -8.86 29.21 14.39
C CYS A 10 -8.67 28.82 12.92
N PRO A 11 -9.26 29.57 11.97
CA PRO A 11 -8.98 29.44 10.56
C PRO A 11 -7.89 30.44 10.12
N LEU A 12 -7.48 30.26 8.87
CA LEU A 12 -6.57 31.09 8.05
C LEU A 12 -5.07 30.96 8.36
N ALA A 13 -4.16 31.03 7.40
CA ALA A 13 -4.13 30.88 5.94
C ALA A 13 -2.71 31.32 5.58
N VAL A 14 -1.95 30.55 4.80
CA VAL A 14 -0.97 31.15 3.87
C VAL A 14 -0.94 30.29 2.62
N ALA A 15 -1.43 30.90 1.55
CA ALA A 15 -1.27 30.45 0.19
C ALA A 15 -0.01 31.08 -0.42
N LEU A 16 0.37 30.51 -1.57
CA LEU A 16 1.09 31.09 -2.70
C LEU A 16 2.60 30.85 -2.80
N SER A 17 2.91 30.27 -3.96
CA SER A 17 3.91 30.75 -4.92
C SER A 17 5.22 29.96 -4.99
N GLY A 18 5.42 29.32 -6.14
CA GLY A 18 6.66 28.64 -6.49
C GLY A 18 6.64 28.10 -7.91
N LYS A 19 6.37 28.95 -8.91
CA LYS A 19 6.68 28.66 -10.32
C LYS A 19 8.20 28.50 -10.46
N GLY A 20 8.64 27.37 -10.99
CA GLY A 20 10.05 27.12 -11.31
C GLY A 20 10.19 25.98 -12.30
N GLY A 21 9.86 26.22 -13.56
CA GLY A 21 10.20 25.31 -14.66
C GLY A 21 11.66 25.54 -15.09
N PRO A 22 12.49 24.49 -15.24
CA PRO A 22 13.81 24.62 -15.84
C PRO A 22 13.74 24.56 -17.39
N PRO A 23 14.70 25.21 -18.08
CA PRO A 23 14.66 25.43 -19.52
C PRO A 23 14.98 24.18 -20.36
N ALA A 24 14.45 24.19 -21.59
CA ALA A 24 14.75 23.24 -22.65
C ALA A 24 16.25 23.14 -22.91
N ALA A 25 16.81 21.94 -22.75
CA ALA A 25 18.19 21.64 -23.12
C ALA A 25 18.30 21.49 -24.64
N LEU A 26 19.23 22.24 -25.22
CA LEU A 26 19.57 22.24 -26.64
C LEU A 26 20.02 20.85 -27.11
N SER A 27 19.47 20.47 -28.26
CA SER A 27 19.87 19.34 -29.09
C SER A 27 21.24 19.57 -29.73
N SER A 28 22.20 18.68 -29.47
CA SER A 28 23.31 18.40 -30.37
C SER A 28 23.73 16.92 -30.25
N ARG A 29 23.27 16.10 -31.20
CA ARG A 29 23.79 14.73 -31.39
C ARG A 29 24.85 14.73 -32.49
N PRO A 30 26.10 14.33 -32.23
CA PRO A 30 27.02 13.96 -33.29
C PRO A 30 26.69 12.55 -33.79
N GLY A 31 26.77 12.36 -35.11
CA GLY A 31 26.68 11.05 -35.76
C GLY A 31 27.88 10.17 -35.41
N GLY A 32 27.62 8.91 -35.07
CA GLY A 32 28.62 7.88 -34.79
C GLY A 32 28.18 6.56 -35.40
N ARG A 33 28.98 6.08 -36.36
CA ARG A 33 28.85 4.82 -37.09
C ARG A 33 29.29 3.64 -36.23
N GLY A 34 28.73 2.45 -36.50
CA GLY A 34 29.38 1.16 -36.23
C GLY A 34 28.67 0.28 -35.21
N ALA A 35 27.83 -0.64 -35.68
CA ALA A 35 27.34 -1.79 -34.92
C ALA A 35 28.25 -2.99 -35.18
N PRO A 36 28.73 -3.71 -34.15
CA PRO A 36 29.09 -5.11 -34.28
C PRO A 36 27.86 -5.98 -34.01
N SER A 37 27.59 -6.89 -34.94
CA SER A 37 26.55 -7.93 -34.86
C SER A 37 26.93 -8.93 -33.76
N GLY A 38 26.46 -8.66 -32.54
CA GLY A 38 26.42 -9.63 -31.45
C GLY A 38 25.03 -10.24 -31.39
N THR A 39 24.93 -11.56 -31.50
CA THR A 39 23.69 -12.34 -31.40
C THR A 39 23.06 -12.13 -30.03
N ARG A 40 22.23 -11.11 -29.90
CA ARG A 40 21.45 -10.82 -28.69
C ARG A 40 20.46 -11.96 -28.53
N ARG A 41 20.81 -12.93 -27.68
CA ARG A 41 19.85 -13.84 -27.07
C ARG A 41 18.80 -12.95 -26.41
N GLN A 42 17.67 -12.72 -27.10
CA GLN A 42 16.53 -12.04 -26.53
C GLN A 42 16.05 -12.94 -25.40
N LEU A 43 16.55 -12.67 -24.19
CA LEU A 43 15.81 -13.01 -23.00
C LEU A 43 14.47 -12.30 -23.17
N LEU A 44 13.44 -13.05 -23.57
CA LEU A 44 12.07 -12.57 -23.61
C LEU A 44 11.83 -11.94 -22.25
N ALA A 45 11.71 -10.62 -22.21
CA ALA A 45 11.24 -9.96 -21.02
C ALA A 45 9.95 -10.68 -20.61
N PRO A 46 9.77 -11.05 -19.33
CA PRO A 46 8.47 -11.52 -18.88
C PRO A 46 7.46 -10.50 -19.39
N ARG A 47 6.46 -10.97 -20.15
CA ARG A 47 5.39 -10.11 -20.63
C ARG A 47 4.96 -9.30 -19.43
N SER A 48 5.19 -7.98 -19.48
CA SER A 48 4.72 -7.05 -18.48
C SER A 48 3.30 -7.50 -18.18
N ALA A 49 3.00 -7.78 -16.91
CA ALA A 49 1.64 -8.06 -16.48
C ALA A 49 0.84 -6.76 -16.64
N GLU A 50 0.60 -6.37 -17.90
CA GLU A 50 -0.39 -5.40 -18.28
C GLU A 50 -1.68 -5.88 -17.62
N PRO A 51 -2.33 -5.05 -16.80
CA PRO A 51 -3.61 -5.40 -16.21
C PRO A 51 -4.53 -5.83 -17.35
N ARG A 52 -4.92 -7.11 -17.39
CA ARG A 52 -5.91 -7.57 -18.36
C ARG A 52 -7.15 -6.71 -18.13
N ARG A 53 -7.45 -5.81 -19.08
CA ARG A 53 -8.75 -5.14 -19.09
C ARG A 53 -9.78 -6.23 -19.24
N LEU A 54 -10.49 -6.51 -18.16
CA LEU A 54 -11.62 -7.43 -18.20
C LEU A 54 -12.65 -6.88 -19.19
N PRO A 55 -13.39 -7.75 -19.88
CA PRO A 55 -14.53 -7.33 -20.69
C PRO A 55 -15.45 -6.41 -19.90
N ALA A 56 -16.03 -5.41 -20.56
CA ALA A 56 -17.05 -4.57 -19.94
C ALA A 56 -18.19 -5.46 -19.42
N GLY A 57 -18.52 -5.34 -18.14
CA GLY A 57 -19.57 -6.14 -17.49
C GLY A 57 -19.09 -7.48 -16.89
N ALA A 58 -17.80 -7.80 -16.90
CA ALA A 58 -17.30 -8.92 -16.12
C ALA A 58 -17.48 -8.67 -14.61
N GLY A 59 -18.08 -9.64 -13.92
CA GLY A 59 -18.23 -9.60 -12.47
C GLY A 59 -16.89 -9.61 -11.75
N ARG A 60 -16.85 -9.00 -10.56
CA ARG A 60 -15.64 -8.90 -9.72
C ARG A 60 -16.00 -9.14 -8.27
N PHE A 61 -15.20 -9.94 -7.59
CA PHE A 61 -15.36 -10.25 -6.18
C PHE A 61 -14.02 -10.17 -5.46
N TRP A 62 -14.07 -9.99 -4.15
CA TRP A 62 -12.89 -10.15 -3.29
C TRP A 62 -12.83 -11.59 -2.77
N HIS A 63 -11.64 -12.15 -2.67
CA HIS A 63 -11.39 -13.35 -1.87
C HIS A 63 -10.40 -12.99 -0.78
N ILE A 64 -10.83 -13.11 0.47
CA ILE A 64 -10.01 -12.92 1.67
C ILE A 64 -10.00 -14.20 2.50
N THR A 65 -8.90 -14.44 3.19
CA THR A 65 -8.70 -15.65 3.99
C THR A 65 -7.63 -15.40 5.02
N ASP A 66 -7.60 -16.25 6.04
CA ASP A 66 -6.57 -16.41 7.05
C ASP A 66 -6.15 -15.06 7.64
N LEU A 67 -7.12 -14.25 8.04
CA LEU A 67 -6.84 -12.90 8.57
C LEU A 67 -6.03 -12.95 9.86
N HIS A 68 -6.18 -14.00 10.67
CA HIS A 68 -5.40 -14.27 11.86
C HIS A 68 -5.21 -13.02 12.73
N TRP A 69 -6.26 -12.58 13.41
CA TRP A 69 -6.16 -11.41 14.27
C TRP A 69 -5.52 -11.76 15.63
N ASP A 70 -4.43 -11.07 15.99
CA ASP A 70 -3.84 -11.09 17.33
C ASP A 70 -4.35 -9.87 18.13
N PRO A 71 -5.28 -10.05 19.09
CA PRO A 71 -5.89 -8.95 19.84
C PRO A 71 -4.92 -8.28 20.82
N ASP A 72 -3.82 -8.95 21.16
CA ASP A 72 -2.85 -8.49 22.15
C ASP A 72 -1.55 -7.98 21.49
N TYR A 73 -1.46 -8.01 20.15
CA TYR A 73 -0.27 -7.56 19.43
C TYR A 73 0.09 -6.12 19.79
N GLU A 74 -0.86 -5.19 19.75
CA GLU A 74 -0.58 -3.77 20.01
C GLU A 74 -0.13 -3.53 21.45
N VAL A 75 -0.71 -4.25 22.41
CA VAL A 75 -0.34 -4.18 23.82
C VAL A 75 1.07 -4.72 24.03
N ALA A 76 1.37 -5.90 23.46
CA ALA A 76 2.70 -6.50 23.52
C ALA A 76 3.75 -5.60 22.85
N ALA A 77 3.44 -5.03 21.68
CA ALA A 77 4.32 -4.11 20.97
C ALA A 77 4.60 -2.84 21.78
N ALA A 78 3.58 -2.23 22.41
CA ALA A 78 3.75 -1.07 23.27
C ALA A 78 4.62 -1.38 24.50
N ALA A 79 4.56 -2.61 25.02
CA ALA A 79 5.39 -3.08 26.12
C ALA A 79 6.80 -3.55 25.69
N GLY A 80 7.13 -3.53 24.39
CA GLY A 80 8.39 -4.08 23.86
C GLY A 80 8.51 -5.59 24.03
N GLN A 81 7.37 -6.29 24.13
CA GLN A 81 7.26 -7.72 24.31
C GLN A 81 7.02 -8.42 22.96
N ALA A 82 7.25 -9.73 22.94
CA ALA A 82 6.85 -10.58 21.83
C ALA A 82 5.32 -10.67 21.76
N CYS A 83 4.78 -10.73 20.54
CA CYS A 83 3.36 -11.02 20.34
C CYS A 83 3.00 -12.42 20.88
N PRO A 84 1.81 -12.62 21.47
CA PRO A 84 1.40 -13.93 21.96
C PRO A 84 1.30 -15.00 20.88
N SER A 85 0.84 -14.62 19.68
CA SER A 85 0.70 -15.54 18.54
C SER A 85 2.02 -16.12 18.02
N GLY A 86 3.14 -15.42 18.22
CA GLY A 86 4.43 -15.84 17.69
C GLY A 86 5.21 -16.87 18.52
N GLY A 87 4.63 -17.29 19.64
CA GLY A 87 5.18 -18.30 20.54
C GLY A 87 6.59 -17.95 21.03
N SER A 88 7.38 -18.97 21.38
CA SER A 88 8.72 -18.80 21.94
C SER A 88 9.78 -18.29 20.96
N ARG A 89 9.43 -18.17 19.68
CA ARG A 89 10.34 -17.73 18.60
C ARG A 89 10.21 -16.25 18.29
N ALA A 90 9.10 -15.61 18.66
CA ALA A 90 8.93 -14.20 18.40
C ALA A 90 9.90 -13.38 19.26
N GLY A 91 10.70 -12.56 18.58
CA GLY A 91 11.34 -11.41 19.23
C GLY A 91 10.30 -10.33 19.56
N PRO A 92 10.73 -9.19 20.12
CA PRO A 92 9.85 -8.04 20.35
C PRO A 92 9.06 -7.68 19.09
N ALA A 93 7.77 -7.39 19.24
CA ALA A 93 6.93 -7.00 18.10
C ALA A 93 7.54 -5.79 17.38
N ALA A 94 7.82 -5.96 16.09
CA ALA A 94 8.83 -5.17 15.38
C ALA A 94 8.29 -3.88 14.72
N GLY A 95 6.99 -3.63 14.79
CA GLY A 95 6.42 -2.43 14.18
C GLY A 95 4.89 -2.32 14.21
N PRO A 96 4.36 -1.17 13.76
CA PRO A 96 2.96 -0.81 13.86
C PRO A 96 2.07 -1.50 12.82
N TRP A 97 2.61 -2.38 11.96
CA TRP A 97 1.85 -3.08 10.91
C TRP A 97 1.95 -4.61 11.03
N GLY A 98 2.60 -5.10 12.08
CA GLY A 98 2.85 -6.53 12.27
C GLY A 98 4.33 -6.90 12.25
N SER A 99 4.57 -8.19 12.46
CA SER A 99 5.86 -8.84 12.38
C SER A 99 5.65 -10.21 11.74
N TYR A 100 6.61 -10.69 10.94
CA TYR A 100 6.48 -11.97 10.22
C TYR A 100 6.32 -13.19 11.12
N LEU A 101 6.70 -13.07 12.40
CA LEU A 101 6.56 -14.14 13.38
C LEU A 101 5.26 -14.04 14.17
N CYS A 102 4.39 -13.08 13.88
CA CYS A 102 3.14 -12.84 14.60
C CYS A 102 1.94 -12.96 13.66
N ASP A 103 0.79 -13.27 14.25
CA ASP A 103 -0.51 -13.02 13.64
C ASP A 103 -0.76 -11.50 13.49
N ALA A 104 -1.76 -11.14 12.70
CA ALA A 104 -2.00 -9.78 12.24
C ALA A 104 -2.54 -8.85 13.34
N PRO A 105 -1.97 -7.64 13.51
CA PRO A 105 -2.59 -6.61 14.32
C PRO A 105 -3.81 -5.99 13.64
N TRP A 106 -4.67 -5.33 14.43
CA TRP A 106 -5.89 -4.70 13.93
C TRP A 106 -5.61 -3.66 12.83
N CYS A 107 -4.55 -2.88 12.99
CA CYS A 107 -4.13 -1.87 12.01
C CYS A 107 -3.83 -2.45 10.63
N LEU A 108 -3.27 -3.68 10.54
CA LEU A 108 -3.01 -4.35 9.28
C LEU A 108 -4.33 -4.78 8.62
N LEU A 109 -5.26 -5.36 9.40
CA LEU A 109 -6.58 -5.77 8.92
C LEU A 109 -7.41 -4.58 8.42
N ALA A 110 -7.41 -3.48 9.18
CA ALA A 110 -8.08 -2.24 8.79
C ALA A 110 -7.47 -1.63 7.52
N SER A 111 -6.14 -1.68 7.40
CA SER A 111 -5.42 -1.22 6.20
C SER A 111 -5.79 -2.06 4.98
N ALA A 112 -5.84 -3.39 5.10
CA ALA A 112 -6.23 -4.29 4.03
C ALA A 112 -7.68 -4.04 3.57
N ALA A 113 -8.62 -3.90 4.50
CA ALA A 113 -10.01 -3.57 4.18
C ALA A 113 -10.14 -2.20 3.48
N SER A 114 -9.36 -1.20 3.92
CA SER A 114 -9.30 0.12 3.27
C SER A 114 -8.76 0.01 1.84
N ALA A 115 -7.71 -0.78 1.62
CA ALA A 115 -7.15 -1.03 0.29
C ALA A 115 -8.18 -1.70 -0.62
N MET A 116 -8.87 -2.75 -0.15
CA MET A 116 -9.95 -3.42 -0.89
C MET A 116 -11.03 -2.41 -1.32
N ARG A 117 -11.49 -1.57 -0.40
CA ARG A 117 -12.47 -0.53 -0.70
C ARG A 117 -11.97 0.47 -1.74
N SER A 118 -10.70 0.86 -1.68
CA SER A 118 -10.13 1.84 -2.63
C SER A 118 -9.98 1.29 -4.05
N LEU A 119 -9.69 -0.02 -4.18
CA LEU A 119 -9.44 -0.70 -5.45
C LEU A 119 -10.75 -1.16 -6.12
N LEU A 120 -11.66 -1.72 -5.35
CA LEU A 120 -12.97 -2.19 -5.80
C LEU A 120 -14.01 -1.91 -4.71
N PRO A 121 -14.59 -0.69 -4.68
CA PRO A 121 -15.55 -0.29 -3.66
C PRO A 121 -16.90 -1.01 -3.77
N GLN A 122 -17.21 -1.56 -4.95
CA GLN A 122 -18.47 -2.23 -5.26
C GLN A 122 -18.18 -3.59 -5.94
N PRO A 123 -17.69 -4.58 -5.18
CA PRO A 123 -17.64 -5.96 -5.67
C PRO A 123 -19.07 -6.53 -5.72
N ASP A 124 -19.28 -7.57 -6.54
CA ASP A 124 -20.56 -8.28 -6.58
C ASP A 124 -20.80 -9.06 -5.29
N PHE A 125 -19.72 -9.61 -4.72
CA PHE A 125 -19.70 -10.29 -3.43
C PHE A 125 -18.28 -10.34 -2.85
N ILE A 126 -18.15 -10.78 -1.60
CA ILE A 126 -16.88 -11.07 -0.94
C ILE A 126 -16.92 -12.54 -0.52
N LEU A 127 -15.93 -13.31 -0.96
CA LEU A 127 -15.66 -14.65 -0.46
C LEU A 127 -14.68 -14.54 0.70
N TRP A 128 -15.07 -14.99 1.89
CA TRP A 128 -14.22 -15.04 3.06
C TRP A 128 -14.13 -16.48 3.58
N THR A 129 -12.92 -17.02 3.64
CA THR A 129 -12.67 -18.45 3.92
C THR A 129 -11.96 -18.74 5.25
N GLY A 130 -12.09 -17.86 6.24
CA GLY A 130 -11.41 -17.97 7.54
C GLY A 130 -10.49 -16.79 7.77
#